data_AF-A0A8T6LIS1-F1
#
_entry.id   AF-A0A8T6LIS1-F1
#
_cell.length_a   1.000
_cell.length_b   1.000
_cell.length_c   1.000
_cell.angle_alpha   90.00
_cell.angle_beta   90.00
_cell.angle_gamma   90.00
#
_symmetry.space_group_name_H-M   'P 1'
#
loop_
_entity.id
_entity.type
_entity.pdbx_description
1 polymer ?
#
loop_
_entity_poly.entity_id
_entity_poly.type
_entity_poly.pdbx_seq_one_letter_code
_entity_poly.pdbx_strand_id
1 'polypeptide(L)'
;MVAHWEAGDTPLDLVRVGDGWLVSQFRDSTLIKLDPDGAVVPGAVWNVGSGPSLFSPGEVRGETWITSEFADLLWVVDTETGVPVRSHATGDRPYPADVMWDGSHAFVPNLDAGTVSVIDLLNMETDATVDACPGPPGGALTPDQVTYVVACGGSEELVFVNTASFAVTGRIPGLGPRPFSVVVPGDGRYAVVNNAGGSTVSVVDMEARAVVQTIEVGQQPIVLRAHPDGERVFVANELSGTLVELVPIAETGDARSSTAASGEAAIVAGDAADNPNEIVVLGMIHGGHTTSEVFSLEVVRNLVREIDSDYWLTEIPPNRWDRAWAEYQASGIVAEPRTRLFPEYMEALFPLTRELDFEVIPTAGWTEPMSDFRAAYLDAYSRDPERAEAWAEYQAAAAASAEALAAGAGDDPRWIHTDAYDEAYDIRMQVYARLFDDELGPGGWDAINASHWANIERALDRHRGQGARFLLTYGAGHKGPFLRELRRRDDIVLLEVAPFLDRMENR
;
A
#
# COMPACT_ATOMS: atom_id res chain seq x y z
N MET A 1 28.16 17.32 9.19
CA MET A 1 28.68 16.97 10.54
C MET A 1 27.68 16.05 11.17
N VAL A 2 28.11 14.91 11.70
CA VAL A 2 27.24 14.07 12.54
C VAL A 2 27.19 14.74 13.90
N ALA A 3 26.03 15.22 14.31
CA ALA A 3 25.83 15.73 15.66
C ALA A 3 25.69 14.53 16.61
N HIS A 4 26.33 14.59 17.77
CA HIS A 4 26.20 13.61 18.84
C HIS A 4 25.66 14.32 20.06
N TRP A 5 24.58 13.80 20.64
CA TRP A 5 23.92 14.33 21.83
C TRP A 5 23.46 13.17 22.73
N GLU A 6 23.25 13.47 24.01
CA GLU A 6 22.75 12.49 24.97
C GLU A 6 21.21 12.42 24.90
N ALA A 7 20.68 11.21 24.76
CA ALA A 7 19.26 10.96 24.58
C ALA A 7 18.60 10.48 25.88
N GLY A 8 18.96 11.08 27.02
CA GLY A 8 18.54 10.61 28.35
C GLY A 8 19.35 9.41 28.88
N ASP A 9 18.93 8.89 30.03
CA ASP A 9 19.68 7.87 30.77
C ASP A 9 19.51 6.46 30.19
N THR A 10 18.31 6.15 29.66
CA THR A 10 17.98 4.81 29.15
C THR A 10 17.22 4.83 27.81
N PRO A 11 17.74 5.51 26.77
CA PRO A 11 17.11 5.57 25.46
C PRO A 11 16.96 4.18 24.85
N LEU A 12 15.79 3.92 24.23
CA LEU A 12 15.59 2.72 23.42
C LEU A 12 15.24 3.03 21.97
N ASP A 13 14.33 3.97 21.74
CA ASP A 13 13.98 4.43 20.40
C ASP A 13 13.71 5.93 20.37
N LEU A 14 13.73 6.50 19.16
CA LEU A 14 13.41 7.89 18.91
C LEU A 14 12.56 8.07 17.65
N VAL A 15 11.70 9.07 17.68
CA VAL A 15 10.90 9.50 16.52
C VAL A 15 10.92 11.02 16.42
N ARG A 16 10.71 11.54 15.21
CA ARG A 16 10.64 12.99 15.00
C ARG A 16 9.29 13.52 15.46
N VAL A 17 9.28 14.63 16.20
CA VAL A 17 8.05 15.32 16.61
C VAL A 17 8.26 16.84 16.57
N GLY A 18 7.35 17.57 15.93
CA GLY A 18 7.50 19.00 15.65
C GLY A 18 8.84 19.28 14.98
N ASP A 19 9.63 20.20 15.54
CA ASP A 19 10.98 20.51 15.11
C ASP A 19 12.07 19.61 15.73
N GLY A 20 11.74 18.85 16.77
CA GLY A 20 12.67 18.07 17.59
C GLY A 20 12.45 16.55 17.52
N TRP A 21 12.73 15.89 18.64
CA TRP A 21 12.68 14.43 18.78
C TRP A 21 11.93 14.02 20.02
N LEU A 22 11.26 12.88 19.97
CA LEU A 22 10.70 12.20 21.12
C LEU A 22 11.47 10.91 21.34
N VAL A 23 11.88 10.65 22.58
CA VAL A 23 12.74 9.52 22.92
C VAL A 23 12.09 8.70 24.04
N SER A 24 12.04 7.38 23.86
CA SER A 24 11.60 6.45 24.91
C SER A 24 12.72 6.16 25.89
N GLN A 25 12.43 6.31 27.20
CA GLN A 25 13.34 5.98 28.29
C GLN A 25 12.89 4.67 28.94
N PHE A 26 13.43 3.55 28.47
CA PHE A 26 12.90 2.22 28.74
C PHE A 26 12.86 1.88 30.24
N ARG A 27 13.92 2.21 31.01
CA ARG A 27 13.94 1.89 32.45
C ARG A 27 13.26 2.96 33.31
N ASP A 28 13.20 4.19 32.81
CA ASP A 28 12.65 5.32 33.56
C ASP A 28 11.15 5.48 33.38
N SER A 29 10.52 4.65 32.53
CA SER A 29 9.06 4.64 32.28
C SER A 29 8.54 5.96 31.68
N THR A 30 9.40 6.69 30.97
CA THR A 30 9.07 8.02 30.45
C THR A 30 9.33 8.17 28.96
N LEU A 31 8.61 9.11 28.35
CA LEU A 31 9.03 9.77 27.10
C LEU A 31 9.61 11.14 27.43
N ILE A 32 10.67 11.52 26.73
CA ILE A 32 11.27 12.85 26.81
C ILE A 32 11.29 13.50 25.43
N LYS A 33 10.93 14.79 25.34
CA LYS A 33 11.12 15.57 24.12
C LYS A 33 12.46 16.28 24.15
N LEU A 34 13.20 16.17 23.06
CA LEU A 34 14.43 16.89 22.79
C LEU A 34 14.18 17.97 21.73
N ASP A 35 14.85 19.09 21.85
CA ASP A 35 14.89 20.13 20.82
C ASP A 35 15.79 19.69 19.63
N PRO A 36 15.88 20.48 18.53
CA PRO A 36 16.72 20.13 17.38
C PRO A 36 18.21 19.95 17.70
N ASP A 37 18.68 20.57 18.79
CA ASP A 37 20.07 20.53 19.25
C ASP A 37 20.32 19.38 20.25
N GLY A 38 19.28 18.61 20.60
CA GLY A 38 19.35 17.45 21.47
C GLY A 38 19.20 17.75 22.96
N ALA A 39 18.80 18.97 23.34
CA ALA A 39 18.53 19.30 24.73
C ALA A 39 17.09 18.96 25.13
N VAL A 40 16.90 18.44 26.36
CA VAL A 40 15.56 18.14 26.87
C VAL A 40 14.74 19.42 26.99
N VAL A 41 13.58 19.43 26.33
CA VAL A 41 12.63 20.55 26.39
C VAL A 41 12.06 20.63 27.81
N PRO A 42 12.17 21.79 28.50
CA PRO A 42 11.69 21.92 29.87
C PRO A 42 10.22 21.55 30.04
N GLY A 43 9.94 20.61 30.95
CA GLY A 43 8.58 20.14 31.24
C GLY A 43 8.02 19.12 30.24
N ALA A 44 8.79 18.73 29.21
CA ALA A 44 8.38 17.76 28.20
C ALA A 44 8.89 16.34 28.57
N VAL A 45 8.47 15.87 29.74
CA VAL A 45 8.75 14.53 30.26
C VAL A 45 7.43 13.92 30.72
N TRP A 46 7.05 12.79 30.12
CA TRP A 46 5.75 12.16 30.37
C TRP A 46 5.94 10.73 30.84
N ASN A 47 5.29 10.35 31.94
CA ASN A 47 5.24 8.96 32.38
C ASN A 47 4.23 8.19 31.52
N VAL A 48 4.70 7.11 30.89
CA VAL A 48 3.91 6.27 29.97
C VAL A 48 3.84 4.82 30.46
N GLY A 49 4.15 4.56 31.74
CA GLY A 49 4.21 3.22 32.28
C GLY A 49 5.54 2.50 31.99
N SER A 50 5.73 1.36 32.64
CA SER A 50 7.01 0.64 32.66
C SER A 50 7.36 0.03 31.31
N GLY A 51 8.60 0.26 30.85
CA GLY A 51 9.13 -0.31 29.61
C GLY A 51 8.61 0.29 28.32
N PRO A 52 8.58 1.63 28.12
CA PRO A 52 8.24 2.22 26.83
C PRO A 52 9.24 1.73 25.77
N SER A 53 8.73 1.04 24.76
CA SER A 53 9.51 0.24 23.82
C SER A 53 9.94 1.05 22.59
N LEU A 54 9.80 0.47 21.40
CA LEU A 54 10.02 1.14 20.11
C LEU A 54 8.73 1.81 19.62
N PHE A 55 8.88 2.92 18.90
CA PHE A 55 7.77 3.58 18.23
C PHE A 55 7.29 2.73 17.05
N SER A 56 6.00 2.85 16.76
CA SER A 56 5.40 2.32 15.53
C SER A 56 6.07 2.95 14.30
N PRO A 57 6.22 2.20 13.20
CA PRO A 57 6.77 2.75 11.97
C PRO A 57 5.87 3.86 11.40
N GLY A 58 6.44 5.05 11.19
CA GLY A 58 5.75 6.15 10.53
C GLY A 58 4.82 6.99 11.42
N GLU A 59 4.29 8.05 10.81
CA GLU A 59 3.27 8.92 11.36
C GLU A 59 1.99 8.73 10.54
N VAL A 60 0.85 8.66 11.22
CA VAL A 60 -0.46 8.61 10.58
C VAL A 60 -1.37 9.63 11.25
N ARG A 61 -1.92 10.57 10.46
CA ARG A 61 -2.83 11.63 10.95
C ARG A 61 -2.26 12.52 12.07
N GLY A 62 -0.97 12.84 12.04
CA GLY A 62 -0.35 13.63 13.11
C GLY A 62 -0.17 12.86 14.42
N GLU A 63 -0.27 11.52 14.37
CA GLU A 63 -0.10 10.65 15.52
C GLU A 63 0.99 9.60 15.26
N THR A 64 1.68 9.22 16.33
CA THR A 64 2.55 8.05 16.41
C THR A 64 2.20 7.24 17.65
N TRP A 65 2.66 5.99 17.70
CA TRP A 65 2.30 5.06 18.77
C TRP A 65 3.53 4.44 19.40
N ILE A 66 3.40 4.09 20.67
CA ILE A 66 4.43 3.35 21.41
C ILE A 66 3.79 2.42 22.41
N THR A 67 4.35 1.22 22.57
CA THR A 67 3.91 0.29 23.61
C THR A 67 4.74 0.45 24.87
N SER A 68 4.13 0.16 26.02
CA SER A 68 4.82 0.02 27.29
C SER A 68 4.79 -1.43 27.72
N GLU A 69 5.89 -2.15 27.48
CA GLU A 69 6.01 -3.60 27.58
C GLU A 69 5.57 -4.15 28.93
N PHE A 70 5.90 -3.49 30.04
CA PHE A 70 5.59 -4.03 31.37
C PHE A 70 4.37 -3.35 32.01
N ALA A 71 3.70 -2.48 31.27
CA ALA A 71 2.44 -1.86 31.67
C ALA A 71 1.24 -2.37 30.86
N ASP A 72 1.47 -3.18 29.82
CA ASP A 72 0.45 -3.72 28.92
C ASP A 72 -0.39 -2.61 28.26
N LEU A 73 0.29 -1.56 27.78
CA LEU A 73 -0.32 -0.38 27.17
C LEU A 73 0.18 -0.13 25.76
N LEU A 74 -0.72 0.37 24.91
CA LEU A 74 -0.42 1.13 23.70
C LEU A 74 -0.73 2.61 23.98
N TRP A 75 0.22 3.50 23.70
CA TRP A 75 0.04 4.95 23.78
C TRP A 75 -0.11 5.54 22.39
N VAL A 76 -0.99 6.54 22.28
CA VAL A 76 -1.14 7.44 21.14
C VAL A 76 -0.47 8.76 21.50
N VAL A 77 0.39 9.25 20.62
CA VAL A 77 1.20 10.45 20.83
C VAL A 77 1.00 11.40 19.65
N ASP A 78 0.69 12.66 19.96
CA ASP A 78 0.59 13.73 18.98
C ASP A 78 1.99 14.10 18.45
N THR A 79 2.21 14.06 17.14
CA THR A 79 3.53 14.28 16.55
C THR A 79 3.88 15.75 16.38
N GLU A 80 2.93 16.68 16.44
CA GLU A 80 3.23 18.11 16.43
C GLU A 80 3.90 18.51 17.76
N THR A 81 3.35 18.05 18.87
CA THR A 81 3.74 18.46 20.22
C THR A 81 4.63 17.44 20.93
N GLY A 82 4.54 16.16 20.58
CA GLY A 82 5.19 15.03 21.28
C GLY A 82 4.42 14.57 22.52
N VAL A 83 3.22 15.09 22.78
CA VAL A 83 2.45 14.79 23.98
C VAL A 83 1.73 13.45 23.82
N PRO A 84 1.86 12.51 24.80
CA PRO A 84 0.98 11.34 24.86
C PRO A 84 -0.45 11.77 25.18
N VAL A 85 -1.39 11.50 24.28
CA VAL A 85 -2.77 12.00 24.35
C VAL A 85 -3.77 10.94 24.81
N ARG A 86 -3.54 9.68 24.48
CA ARG A 86 -4.44 8.56 24.79
C ARG A 86 -3.63 7.29 25.08
N SER A 87 -4.20 6.36 25.83
CA SER A 87 -3.68 5.01 25.97
C SER A 87 -4.78 3.97 25.94
N HIS A 88 -4.42 2.75 25.57
CA HIS A 88 -5.29 1.59 25.53
C HIS A 88 -4.59 0.37 26.12
N ALA A 89 -5.33 -0.51 26.78
CA ALA A 89 -4.80 -1.76 27.28
C ALA A 89 -4.61 -2.77 26.15
N THR A 90 -3.50 -3.51 26.19
CA THR A 90 -3.17 -4.59 25.24
C THR A 90 -3.28 -5.95 25.93
N GLY A 91 -2.78 -7.01 25.28
CA GLY A 91 -2.43 -8.24 26.00
C GLY A 91 -1.08 -8.13 26.71
N ASP A 92 -0.71 -9.20 27.43
CA ASP A 92 0.50 -9.24 28.25
C ASP A 92 1.77 -9.07 27.40
N ARG A 93 2.57 -8.09 27.80
CA ARG A 93 3.87 -7.72 27.24
C ARG A 93 3.84 -7.33 25.76
N PRO A 94 3.22 -6.18 25.43
CA PRO A 94 3.09 -5.71 24.06
C PRO A 94 4.43 -5.23 23.48
N TYR A 95 4.73 -5.70 22.29
CA TYR A 95 5.83 -5.23 21.45
C TYR A 95 5.32 -4.19 20.44
N PRO A 96 6.22 -3.48 19.73
CA PRO A 96 5.86 -2.35 18.88
C PRO A 96 4.71 -2.67 17.94
N ALA A 97 3.70 -1.82 17.95
CA ALA A 97 2.53 -1.94 17.11
C ALA A 97 2.86 -1.54 15.67
N ASP A 98 2.11 -2.09 14.71
CA ASP A 98 2.02 -1.53 13.37
C ASP A 98 0.61 -1.00 13.11
N VAL A 99 0.51 0.12 12.41
CA VAL A 99 -0.73 0.90 12.28
C VAL A 99 -1.12 1.05 10.82
N MET A 100 -2.39 0.84 10.53
CA MET A 100 -2.92 1.02 9.17
C MET A 100 -2.71 2.47 8.70
N TRP A 101 -2.50 2.68 7.39
CA TRP A 101 -2.12 3.99 6.84
C TRP A 101 -3.28 4.99 6.98
N ASP A 102 -4.49 4.47 7.22
CA ASP A 102 -5.67 5.25 7.55
C ASP A 102 -5.85 5.53 9.02
N GLY A 103 -5.03 4.99 9.91
CA GLY A 103 -5.15 5.14 11.36
C GLY A 103 -6.44 4.52 11.92
N SER A 104 -7.03 3.53 11.24
CA SER A 104 -8.22 2.83 11.73
C SER A 104 -7.87 1.79 12.78
N HIS A 105 -6.80 1.02 12.56
CA HIS A 105 -6.41 -0.09 13.44
C HIS A 105 -4.92 -0.11 13.74
N ALA A 106 -4.60 -0.48 14.98
CA ALA A 106 -3.28 -0.93 15.40
C ALA A 106 -3.27 -2.45 15.61
N PHE A 107 -2.21 -3.10 15.15
CA PHE A 107 -1.93 -4.52 15.40
C PHE A 107 -0.75 -4.59 16.37
N VAL A 108 -0.99 -5.11 17.57
CA VAL A 108 -0.02 -5.13 18.67
C VAL A 108 0.33 -6.57 19.03
N PRO A 109 1.54 -7.05 18.75
CA PRO A 109 1.96 -8.39 19.14
C PRO A 109 2.25 -8.43 20.65
N ASN A 110 1.65 -9.39 21.35
CA ASN A 110 1.75 -9.55 22.80
C ASN A 110 2.64 -10.76 23.12
N LEU A 111 3.90 -10.51 23.51
CA LEU A 111 4.94 -11.52 23.63
C LEU A 111 4.54 -12.63 24.61
N ASP A 112 4.19 -12.26 25.85
CA ASP A 112 3.97 -13.24 26.91
C ASP A 112 2.55 -13.86 26.80
N ALA A 113 1.59 -13.15 26.20
CA ALA A 113 0.25 -13.69 25.93
C ALA A 113 0.20 -14.63 24.72
N GLY A 114 1.13 -14.52 23.76
CA GLY A 114 1.10 -15.31 22.52
C GLY A 114 0.01 -14.89 21.52
N THR A 115 -0.45 -13.64 21.61
CA THR A 115 -1.57 -13.11 20.82
C THR A 115 -1.19 -11.84 20.06
N VAL A 116 -2.07 -11.37 19.18
CA VAL A 116 -2.06 -10.02 18.63
C VAL A 116 -3.34 -9.31 19.06
N SER A 117 -3.22 -8.14 19.68
CA SER A 117 -4.35 -7.24 19.92
C SER A 117 -4.60 -6.43 18.65
N VAL A 118 -5.84 -6.46 18.15
CA VAL A 118 -6.32 -5.57 17.08
C VAL A 118 -7.16 -4.49 17.74
N ILE A 119 -6.69 -3.25 17.66
CA ILE A 119 -7.27 -2.11 18.36
C ILE A 119 -7.84 -1.14 17.33
N ASP A 120 -9.14 -0.85 17.41
CA ASP A 120 -9.77 0.27 16.71
C ASP A 120 -9.29 1.57 17.35
N LEU A 121 -8.53 2.36 16.59
CA LEU A 121 -7.90 3.61 17.04
C LEU A 121 -8.86 4.81 17.00
N LEU A 122 -9.97 4.71 16.27
CA LEU A 122 -11.00 5.73 16.21
C LEU A 122 -11.84 5.72 17.48
N ASN A 123 -12.21 4.52 17.93
CA ASN A 123 -13.03 4.32 19.12
C ASN A 123 -12.21 4.00 20.38
N MET A 124 -10.92 3.65 20.22
CA MET A 124 -10.05 3.15 21.29
C MET A 124 -10.65 1.92 21.96
N GLU A 125 -11.01 0.92 21.14
CA GLU A 125 -11.58 -0.35 21.58
C GLU A 125 -10.78 -1.53 20.99
N THR A 126 -10.83 -2.69 21.64
CA THR A 126 -10.21 -3.91 21.12
C THR A 126 -11.23 -4.68 20.29
N ASP A 127 -11.04 -4.69 18.98
CA ASP A 127 -11.91 -5.40 18.03
C ASP A 127 -11.65 -6.91 18.02
N ALA A 128 -10.39 -7.30 18.20
CA ALA A 128 -10.01 -8.71 18.28
C ALA A 128 -8.76 -8.95 19.12
N THR A 129 -8.69 -10.16 19.67
CA THR A 129 -7.46 -10.76 20.20
C THR A 129 -7.21 -12.03 19.40
N VAL A 130 -6.16 -12.03 18.60
CA VAL A 130 -5.85 -13.11 17.66
C VAL A 130 -4.80 -14.04 18.27
N ASP A 131 -5.11 -15.33 18.39
CA ASP A 131 -4.15 -16.35 18.80
C ASP A 131 -3.11 -16.57 17.67
N ALA A 132 -1.93 -15.96 17.80
CA ALA A 132 -0.92 -15.97 16.75
C ALA A 132 0.03 -17.18 16.90
N CYS A 133 0.88 -17.13 17.93
CA CYS A 133 1.93 -18.10 18.21
C CYS A 133 2.58 -17.81 19.58
N PRO A 134 3.31 -18.76 20.18
CA PRO A 134 4.06 -18.49 21.41
C PRO A 134 5.18 -17.46 21.19
N GLY A 135 5.19 -16.40 22.00
CA GLY A 135 6.24 -15.39 21.97
C GLY A 135 6.37 -14.63 20.65
N PRO A 136 5.38 -13.81 20.23
CA PRO A 136 5.52 -12.91 19.08
C PRO A 136 6.14 -11.56 19.52
N PRO A 137 7.45 -11.33 19.30
CA PRO A 137 8.12 -10.06 19.61
C PRO A 137 7.93 -8.96 18.56
N GLY A 138 7.30 -9.23 17.42
CA GLY A 138 7.17 -8.22 16.38
C GLY A 138 6.24 -8.63 15.25
N GLY A 139 5.73 -7.64 14.55
CA GLY A 139 4.98 -7.83 13.32
C GLY A 139 5.03 -6.59 12.43
N ALA A 140 4.54 -6.75 11.20
CA ALA A 140 4.47 -5.70 10.20
C ALA A 140 3.28 -5.93 9.27
N LEU A 141 2.60 -4.85 8.92
CA LEU A 141 1.60 -4.83 7.85
C LEU A 141 2.30 -4.95 6.50
N THR A 142 1.68 -5.70 5.59
CA THR A 142 2.06 -5.67 4.18
C THR A 142 1.77 -4.28 3.58
N PRO A 143 2.46 -3.85 2.52
CA PRO A 143 2.23 -2.54 1.89
C PRO A 143 0.78 -2.30 1.44
N ASP A 144 0.06 -3.36 1.05
CA ASP A 144 -1.37 -3.32 0.70
C ASP A 144 -2.33 -3.34 1.91
N GLN A 145 -1.79 -3.53 3.13
CA GLN A 145 -2.48 -3.65 4.41
C GLN A 145 -3.54 -4.73 4.49
N VAL A 146 -3.44 -5.77 3.65
CA VAL A 146 -4.36 -6.92 3.67
C VAL A 146 -3.90 -7.96 4.70
N THR A 147 -2.60 -8.00 4.98
CA THR A 147 -1.99 -8.99 5.89
C THR A 147 -1.13 -8.31 6.93
N TYR A 148 -1.30 -8.70 8.19
CA TYR A 148 -0.34 -8.46 9.26
C TYR A 148 0.52 -9.70 9.44
N VAL A 149 1.83 -9.55 9.25
CA VAL A 149 2.83 -10.60 9.34
C VAL A 149 3.46 -10.57 10.73
N VAL A 150 3.49 -11.71 11.42
CA VAL A 150 3.97 -11.82 12.81
C VAL A 150 5.21 -12.70 12.85
N ALA A 151 6.30 -12.21 13.45
CA ALA A 151 7.49 -13.00 13.72
C ALA A 151 7.31 -13.77 15.03
N CYS A 152 7.37 -15.11 14.96
CA CYS A 152 7.12 -15.98 16.10
C CYS A 152 8.44 -16.48 16.69
N GLY A 153 8.91 -15.80 17.73
CA GLY A 153 10.17 -16.07 18.41
C GLY A 153 10.25 -17.48 19.00
N GLY A 154 9.13 -17.98 19.55
CA GLY A 154 9.05 -19.28 20.21
C GLY A 154 8.87 -20.48 19.27
N SER A 155 8.44 -20.27 18.03
CA SER A 155 8.17 -21.34 17.05
C SER A 155 8.96 -21.23 15.73
N GLU A 156 9.83 -20.22 15.59
CA GLU A 156 10.73 -20.05 14.45
C GLU A 156 10.00 -20.02 13.08
N GLU A 157 8.87 -19.30 13.05
CA GLU A 157 7.99 -19.17 11.89
C GLU A 157 7.46 -17.74 11.71
N LEU A 158 6.94 -17.44 10.51
CA LEU A 158 6.05 -16.31 10.28
C LEU A 158 4.59 -16.77 10.36
N VAL A 159 3.73 -15.96 10.96
CA VAL A 159 2.27 -16.14 10.97
C VAL A 159 1.62 -14.99 10.22
N PHE A 160 0.59 -15.29 9.43
CA PHE A 160 -0.18 -14.29 8.69
C PHE A 160 -1.56 -14.11 9.30
N VAL A 161 -1.92 -12.87 9.60
CA VAL A 161 -3.24 -12.46 10.08
C VAL A 161 -3.88 -11.59 9.01
N ASN A 162 -5.07 -11.96 8.52
CA ASN A 162 -5.82 -11.12 7.60
C ASN A 162 -6.41 -9.92 8.34
N THR A 163 -6.19 -8.71 7.83
CA THR A 163 -6.54 -7.47 8.53
C THR A 163 -8.04 -7.15 8.50
N ALA A 164 -8.82 -7.77 7.60
CA ALA A 164 -10.26 -7.55 7.51
C ALA A 164 -11.06 -8.54 8.37
N SER A 165 -10.61 -9.79 8.46
CA SER A 165 -11.30 -10.86 9.20
C SER A 165 -10.67 -11.15 10.56
N PHE A 166 -9.47 -10.63 10.82
CA PHE A 166 -8.62 -10.93 11.98
C PHE A 166 -8.29 -12.42 12.14
N ALA A 167 -8.46 -13.21 11.08
CA ALA A 167 -8.18 -14.64 11.11
C ALA A 167 -6.71 -14.91 10.73
N VAL A 168 -6.11 -15.91 11.37
CA VAL A 168 -4.84 -16.48 10.91
C VAL A 168 -5.07 -17.22 9.59
N THR A 169 -4.35 -16.82 8.55
CA THR A 169 -4.53 -17.34 7.17
C THR A 169 -3.38 -18.24 6.70
N GLY A 170 -2.25 -18.23 7.39
CA GLY A 170 -1.10 -19.03 7.01
C GLY A 170 0.05 -18.96 7.99
N ARG A 171 0.99 -19.90 7.80
CA ARG A 171 2.24 -19.99 8.55
C ARG A 171 3.38 -20.37 7.60
N ILE A 172 4.55 -19.79 7.79
CA ILE A 172 5.78 -20.16 7.07
C ILE A 172 6.84 -20.55 8.10
N PRO A 173 7.18 -21.85 8.23
CA PRO A 173 8.22 -22.31 9.14
C PRO A 173 9.62 -22.08 8.56
N GLY A 174 10.65 -22.28 9.38
CA GLY A 174 12.04 -22.37 8.93
C GLY A 174 12.82 -21.07 8.99
N LEU A 175 12.35 -20.11 9.79
CA LEU A 175 13.15 -18.95 10.16
C LEU A 175 14.37 -19.37 10.99
N GLY A 176 15.34 -18.48 11.14
CA GLY A 176 16.48 -18.71 12.03
C GLY A 176 16.10 -18.60 13.50
N PRO A 177 17.03 -18.93 14.43
CA PRO A 177 16.73 -18.99 15.85
C PRO A 177 16.29 -17.64 16.46
N ARG A 178 15.22 -17.68 17.26
CA ARG A 178 14.59 -16.52 17.92
C ARG A 178 14.35 -15.35 16.96
N PRO A 179 13.42 -15.49 15.99
CA PRO A 179 12.93 -14.35 15.20
C PRO A 179 12.44 -13.22 16.10
N PHE A 180 12.71 -11.97 15.75
CA PHE A 180 12.37 -10.83 16.60
C PHE A 180 11.52 -9.76 15.92
N SER A 181 12.07 -9.05 14.95
CA SER A 181 11.36 -8.04 14.16
C SER A 181 11.19 -8.55 12.73
N VAL A 182 10.13 -8.07 12.07
CA VAL A 182 9.88 -8.30 10.65
C VAL A 182 9.59 -6.95 10.00
N VAL A 183 10.08 -6.76 8.78
CA VAL A 183 9.68 -5.66 7.90
C VAL A 183 9.32 -6.23 6.52
N VAL A 184 8.38 -5.58 5.85
CA VAL A 184 7.91 -5.96 4.51
C VAL A 184 8.16 -4.76 3.57
N PRO A 185 9.38 -4.63 3.02
CA PRO A 185 9.74 -3.48 2.19
C PRO A 185 9.10 -3.54 0.80
N GLY A 186 9.04 -2.37 0.15
CA GLY A 186 8.75 -2.24 -1.28
C GLY A 186 7.37 -2.76 -1.67
N ASP A 187 7.35 -3.71 -2.59
CA ASP A 187 6.13 -4.27 -3.17
C ASP A 187 5.49 -5.36 -2.29
N GLY A 188 6.16 -5.76 -1.21
CA GLY A 188 5.72 -6.81 -0.30
C GLY A 188 5.94 -8.24 -0.80
N ARG A 189 6.74 -8.42 -1.86
CA ARG A 189 7.19 -9.75 -2.30
C ARG A 189 8.02 -10.46 -1.23
N TYR A 190 8.84 -9.72 -0.49
CA TYR A 190 9.70 -10.27 0.54
C TYR A 190 9.36 -9.76 1.93
N ALA A 191 9.34 -10.65 2.91
CA ALA A 191 9.44 -10.29 4.32
C ALA A 191 10.88 -10.52 4.81
N VAL A 192 11.42 -9.56 5.54
CA VAL A 192 12.79 -9.62 6.08
C VAL A 192 12.69 -9.71 7.59
N VAL A 193 13.30 -10.75 8.17
CA VAL A 193 13.14 -11.10 9.57
C VAL A 193 14.50 -11.28 10.23
N ASN A 194 14.78 -10.59 11.34
CA ASN A 194 16.02 -10.80 12.07
C ASN A 194 15.87 -11.94 13.07
N ASN A 195 16.90 -12.79 13.12
CA ASN A 195 16.98 -13.95 13.99
C ASN A 195 17.95 -13.63 15.13
N ALA A 196 17.43 -13.07 16.22
CA ALA A 196 18.20 -12.54 17.33
C ALA A 196 19.03 -13.62 18.06
N GLY A 197 18.64 -14.89 17.98
CA GLY A 197 19.40 -16.02 18.54
C GLY A 197 20.44 -16.58 17.56
N GLY A 198 20.29 -16.31 16.26
CA GLY A 198 21.13 -16.84 15.19
C GLY A 198 22.22 -15.89 14.69
N SER A 199 22.16 -14.59 15.01
CA SER A 199 23.00 -13.57 14.36
C SER A 199 22.84 -13.55 12.84
N THR A 200 21.61 -13.80 12.37
CA THR A 200 21.25 -13.84 10.95
C THR A 200 19.99 -13.04 10.66
N VAL A 201 19.74 -12.78 9.39
CA VAL A 201 18.47 -12.26 8.84
C VAL A 201 17.94 -13.27 7.82
N SER A 202 16.68 -13.64 7.93
CA SER A 202 15.97 -14.48 6.95
C SER A 202 15.21 -13.58 5.98
N VAL A 203 15.36 -13.84 4.67
CA VAL A 203 14.52 -13.27 3.61
C VAL A 203 13.52 -14.33 3.21
N VAL A 204 12.24 -14.00 3.36
CA VAL A 204 11.11 -14.89 3.07
C VAL A 204 10.41 -14.38 1.81
N ASP A 205 10.29 -15.23 0.81
CA ASP A 205 9.44 -14.96 -0.35
C ASP A 205 7.99 -15.25 0.03
N MET A 206 7.16 -14.22 0.00
CA MET A 206 5.77 -14.24 0.46
C MET A 206 4.86 -15.00 -0.51
N GLU A 207 5.23 -15.05 -1.79
CA GLU A 207 4.51 -15.79 -2.84
C GLU A 207 4.90 -17.27 -2.80
N ALA A 208 6.19 -17.57 -2.80
CA ALA A 208 6.68 -18.95 -2.69
C ALA A 208 6.46 -19.56 -1.30
N ARG A 209 6.11 -18.73 -0.31
CA ARG A 209 5.90 -19.10 1.10
C ARG A 209 7.08 -19.84 1.72
N ALA A 210 8.30 -19.36 1.47
CA ALA A 210 9.52 -20.02 1.90
C ALA A 210 10.64 -19.02 2.22
N VAL A 211 11.51 -19.40 3.15
CA VAL A 211 12.79 -18.71 3.37
C VAL A 211 13.68 -18.97 2.16
N VAL A 212 14.00 -17.92 1.40
CA VAL A 212 14.81 -17.98 0.19
C VAL A 212 16.27 -17.59 0.43
N GLN A 213 16.54 -16.87 1.52
CA GLN A 213 17.89 -16.46 1.88
C GLN A 213 18.06 -16.36 3.39
N THR A 214 19.26 -16.68 3.87
CA THR A 214 19.72 -16.38 5.24
C THR A 214 21.04 -15.63 5.15
N ILE A 215 21.08 -14.43 5.72
CA ILE A 215 22.21 -13.50 5.66
C ILE A 215 22.84 -13.40 7.06
N GLU A 216 24.15 -13.59 7.17
CA GLU A 216 24.86 -13.36 8.44
C GLU A 216 24.98 -11.87 8.72
N VAL A 217 24.77 -11.48 9.98
CA VAL A 217 24.88 -10.10 10.46
C VAL A 217 25.63 -10.05 11.80
N GLY A 218 25.61 -8.90 12.48
CA GLY A 218 26.17 -8.75 13.81
C GLY A 218 25.42 -9.56 14.88
N GLN A 219 25.96 -9.56 16.10
CA GLN A 219 25.38 -10.34 17.20
C GLN A 219 24.13 -9.67 17.75
N GLN A 220 23.12 -10.50 18.04
CA GLN A 220 21.81 -10.09 18.59
C GLN A 220 21.19 -8.96 17.76
N PRO A 221 20.87 -9.19 16.48
CA PRO A 221 20.05 -8.25 15.72
C PRO A 221 18.68 -8.17 16.41
N ILE A 222 18.19 -6.97 16.70
CA ILE A 222 16.92 -6.77 17.43
C ILE A 222 15.92 -5.96 16.61
N VAL A 223 16.36 -4.85 16.01
CA VAL A 223 15.48 -3.94 15.26
C VAL A 223 15.80 -3.98 13.78
N LEU A 224 14.73 -4.07 12.97
CA LEU A 224 14.74 -3.82 11.54
C LEU A 224 13.97 -2.54 11.22
N ARG A 225 14.47 -1.76 10.26
CA ARG A 225 13.74 -0.66 9.63
C ARG A 225 13.92 -0.73 8.12
N ALA A 226 12.82 -0.76 7.38
CA ALA A 226 12.85 -0.61 5.93
C ALA A 226 13.10 0.86 5.58
N HIS A 227 13.90 1.09 4.54
CA HIS A 227 14.05 2.41 3.94
C HIS A 227 12.82 2.74 3.09
N PRO A 228 12.38 4.01 3.01
CA PRO A 228 11.25 4.43 2.17
C PRO A 228 11.39 4.18 0.66
N ASP A 229 12.56 3.74 0.18
CA ASP A 229 12.75 3.39 -1.24
C ASP A 229 12.25 1.98 -1.55
N GLY A 230 11.92 1.19 -0.53
CA GLY A 230 11.43 -0.17 -0.68
C GLY A 230 12.50 -1.21 -1.00
N GLU A 231 13.77 -0.82 -1.13
CA GLU A 231 14.86 -1.72 -1.51
C GLU A 231 15.84 -2.01 -0.37
N ARG A 232 15.97 -1.07 0.57
CA ARG A 232 16.96 -1.17 1.65
C ARG A 232 16.33 -1.50 2.99
N VAL A 233 17.04 -2.29 3.81
CA VAL A 233 16.68 -2.61 5.19
C VAL A 233 17.88 -2.40 6.09
N PHE A 234 17.68 -1.71 7.21
CA PHE A 234 18.72 -1.48 8.22
C PHE A 234 18.53 -2.40 9.42
N VAL A 235 19.62 -2.98 9.90
CA VAL A 235 19.66 -3.95 11.00
C VAL A 235 20.51 -3.41 12.14
N ALA A 236 19.89 -3.18 13.30
CA ALA A 236 20.60 -2.82 14.52
C ALA A 236 21.00 -4.08 15.31
N ASN A 237 22.30 -4.29 15.47
CA ASN A 237 22.87 -5.44 16.18
C ASN A 237 23.27 -5.03 17.59
N GLU A 238 22.40 -5.29 18.55
CA GLU A 238 22.48 -4.78 19.93
C GLU A 238 23.79 -5.19 20.62
N LEU A 239 24.11 -6.49 20.62
CA LEU A 239 25.26 -7.00 21.38
C LEU A 239 26.59 -6.61 20.75
N SER A 240 26.66 -6.57 19.42
CA SER A 240 27.88 -6.19 18.70
C SER A 240 28.05 -4.67 18.53
N GLY A 241 27.01 -3.87 18.78
CA GLY A 241 27.04 -2.41 18.61
C GLY A 241 27.23 -1.96 17.16
N THR A 242 26.68 -2.69 16.19
CA THR A 242 26.83 -2.40 14.75
C THR A 242 25.50 -2.16 14.06
N LEU A 243 25.49 -1.27 13.06
CA LEU A 243 24.38 -1.05 12.15
C LEU A 243 24.77 -1.59 10.77
N VAL A 244 23.93 -2.43 10.18
CA VAL A 244 24.17 -3.02 8.84
C VAL A 244 23.04 -2.61 7.92
N GLU A 245 23.39 -2.15 6.72
CA GLU A 245 22.46 -1.95 5.61
C GLU A 245 22.43 -3.22 4.74
N LEU A 246 21.23 -3.70 4.44
CA LEU A 246 20.96 -4.83 3.56
C LEU A 246 20.15 -4.35 2.36
N VAL A 247 20.42 -4.92 1.20
CA VAL A 247 19.54 -4.89 0.03
C VAL A 247 19.03 -6.33 -0.15
N PRO A 248 17.85 -6.67 0.36
CA PRO A 248 17.25 -8.00 0.17
C PRO A 248 17.04 -8.22 -1.34
N ILE A 249 17.53 -9.35 -1.84
CA ILE A 249 17.85 -9.55 -3.27
C ILE A 249 16.65 -9.33 -4.22
N ALA A 250 16.84 -8.44 -5.19
CA ALA A 250 16.45 -8.65 -6.59
C ALA A 250 17.55 -9.51 -7.24
N GLU A 251 17.24 -10.70 -7.78
CA GLU A 251 18.28 -11.53 -8.40
C GLU A 251 18.79 -10.86 -9.68
N THR A 252 20.01 -10.34 -9.64
CA THR A 252 20.91 -10.44 -10.79
C THR A 252 21.64 -11.78 -10.71
N GLY A 253 21.14 -12.77 -11.46
CA GLY A 253 21.94 -13.83 -12.07
C GLY A 253 22.40 -15.02 -11.20
N ASP A 254 21.75 -16.15 -11.48
CA ASP A 254 22.32 -17.49 -11.59
C ASP A 254 22.71 -18.24 -10.30
N ALA A 255 21.74 -18.98 -9.73
CA ALA A 255 22.03 -20.22 -9.00
C ALA A 255 20.84 -21.21 -9.02
N ARG A 256 20.71 -21.98 -10.11
CA ARG A 256 19.95 -23.24 -10.08
C ARG A 256 20.69 -24.29 -9.25
N SER A 257 20.11 -24.72 -8.13
CA SER A 257 20.17 -26.08 -7.54
C SER A 257 19.35 -26.06 -6.23
N SER A 258 18.27 -26.80 -6.02
CA SER A 258 18.08 -28.22 -6.26
C SER A 258 16.60 -28.64 -6.16
N THR A 259 16.23 -29.57 -7.05
CA THR A 259 15.18 -30.59 -7.03
C THR A 259 14.09 -30.62 -5.93
N ALA A 260 12.84 -30.44 -6.32
CA ALA A 260 11.72 -31.36 -6.04
C ALA A 260 10.64 -31.20 -7.13
N ALA A 261 10.10 -32.32 -7.61
CA ALA A 261 9.23 -32.38 -8.78
C ALA A 261 7.74 -32.20 -8.44
N SER A 262 7.05 -31.37 -9.21
CA SER A 262 5.67 -31.58 -9.64
C SER A 262 5.46 -30.80 -10.94
N GLY A 263 4.94 -31.46 -11.97
CA GLY A 263 4.90 -30.93 -13.32
C GLY A 263 3.85 -29.84 -13.51
N GLU A 264 4.29 -28.72 -14.06
CA GLU A 264 3.51 -27.77 -14.84
C GLU A 264 4.36 -27.34 -16.05
N ALA A 265 3.68 -27.01 -17.15
CA ALA A 265 4.27 -26.87 -18.47
C ALA A 265 5.37 -25.79 -18.51
N ALA A 266 6.55 -26.17 -18.99
CA ALA A 266 7.66 -25.24 -19.21
C ALA A 266 7.31 -24.25 -20.33
N ILE A 267 7.11 -22.98 -19.97
CA ILE A 267 7.21 -21.87 -20.93
C ILE A 267 8.69 -21.71 -21.27
N VAL A 268 9.02 -21.81 -22.56
CA VAL A 268 10.36 -21.55 -23.07
C VAL A 268 10.59 -20.04 -22.99
N ALA A 269 11.49 -19.60 -22.12
CA ALA A 269 11.91 -18.21 -22.05
C ALA A 269 12.66 -17.82 -23.34
N GLY A 270 11.94 -17.19 -24.27
CA GLY A 270 12.53 -16.25 -25.23
C GLY A 270 12.78 -14.91 -24.54
N ASP A 271 13.50 -14.01 -25.20
CA ASP A 271 13.64 -12.64 -24.71
C ASP A 271 12.24 -12.01 -24.68
N ALA A 272 11.88 -11.18 -23.69
CA ALA A 272 10.52 -10.60 -23.61
C ALA A 272 10.15 -9.79 -24.87
N ALA A 273 11.17 -9.24 -25.54
CA ALA A 273 11.07 -8.56 -26.83
C ALA A 273 10.61 -9.48 -27.98
N ASP A 274 10.77 -10.81 -27.85
CA ASP A 274 10.40 -11.78 -28.88
C ASP A 274 8.89 -12.08 -28.90
N ASN A 275 8.15 -11.73 -27.83
CA ASN A 275 6.70 -11.96 -27.72
C ASN A 275 6.01 -10.91 -26.82
N PRO A 276 5.97 -9.63 -27.25
CA PRO A 276 5.48 -8.53 -26.43
C PRO A 276 3.98 -8.65 -26.15
N ASN A 277 3.55 -8.23 -24.96
CA ASN A 277 2.13 -8.16 -24.62
C ASN A 277 1.46 -6.98 -25.32
N GLU A 278 0.20 -7.12 -25.69
CA GLU A 278 -0.61 -6.05 -26.28
C GLU A 278 -1.42 -5.34 -25.19
N ILE A 279 -1.38 -4.01 -25.11
CA ILE A 279 -2.11 -3.25 -24.09
C ILE A 279 -3.09 -2.30 -24.75
N VAL A 280 -4.36 -2.36 -24.35
CA VAL A 280 -5.40 -1.41 -24.70
C VAL A 280 -5.76 -0.60 -23.44
N VAL A 281 -5.66 0.72 -23.49
CA VAL A 281 -6.10 1.60 -22.40
C VAL A 281 -7.45 2.21 -22.74
N LEU A 282 -8.48 1.81 -22.00
CA LEU A 282 -9.86 2.22 -22.20
C LEU A 282 -10.30 3.16 -21.06
N GLY A 283 -10.43 4.45 -21.38
CA GLY A 283 -10.91 5.49 -20.47
C GLY A 283 -12.42 5.42 -20.29
N MET A 284 -12.86 5.17 -19.05
CA MET A 284 -14.26 5.07 -18.66
C MET A 284 -14.81 6.44 -18.22
N ILE A 285 -16.11 6.66 -18.46
CA ILE A 285 -16.82 7.88 -18.02
C ILE A 285 -17.68 7.63 -16.77
N HIS A 286 -17.45 6.50 -16.08
CA HIS A 286 -18.13 6.10 -14.86
C HIS A 286 -19.67 6.19 -14.97
N GLY A 287 -20.32 6.90 -14.05
CA GLY A 287 -21.76 7.16 -14.08
C GLY A 287 -22.27 7.73 -15.40
N GLY A 288 -21.43 8.40 -16.19
CA GLY A 288 -21.76 8.93 -17.52
C GLY A 288 -22.24 7.85 -18.49
N HIS A 289 -21.78 6.60 -18.36
CA HIS A 289 -22.21 5.49 -19.21
C HIS A 289 -23.71 5.19 -19.09
N THR A 290 -24.35 5.54 -17.96
CA THR A 290 -25.79 5.31 -17.74
C THR A 290 -26.67 6.30 -18.51
N THR A 291 -26.10 7.43 -18.92
CA THR A 291 -26.82 8.52 -19.61
C THR A 291 -26.30 8.77 -21.03
N SER A 292 -25.13 8.22 -21.37
CA SER A 292 -24.50 8.40 -22.67
C SER A 292 -25.23 7.59 -23.75
N GLU A 293 -25.56 8.25 -24.86
CA GLU A 293 -26.10 7.57 -26.05
C GLU A 293 -24.99 7.00 -26.95
N VAL A 294 -23.77 7.54 -26.85
CA VAL A 294 -22.63 7.22 -27.74
C VAL A 294 -21.58 6.34 -27.07
N PHE A 295 -21.48 6.36 -25.74
CA PHE A 295 -20.59 5.52 -24.96
C PHE A 295 -21.35 4.84 -23.81
N SER A 296 -22.45 4.19 -24.14
CA SER A 296 -23.27 3.46 -23.16
C SER A 296 -22.57 2.19 -22.63
N LEU A 297 -23.13 1.58 -21.58
CA LEU A 297 -22.65 0.30 -21.06
C LEU A 297 -22.74 -0.84 -22.10
N GLU A 298 -23.69 -0.77 -23.03
CA GLU A 298 -23.77 -1.70 -24.15
C GLU A 298 -22.56 -1.54 -25.08
N VAL A 299 -22.18 -0.31 -25.39
CA VAL A 299 -20.97 0.00 -26.16
C VAL A 299 -19.73 -0.54 -25.43
N VAL A 300 -19.61 -0.29 -24.12
CA VAL A 300 -18.49 -0.83 -23.30
C VAL A 300 -18.43 -2.35 -23.39
N ARG A 301 -19.55 -3.05 -23.19
CA ARG A 301 -19.59 -4.53 -23.26
C ARG A 301 -19.20 -5.05 -24.63
N ASN A 302 -19.67 -4.42 -25.70
CA ASN A 302 -19.34 -4.83 -27.06
C ASN A 302 -17.88 -4.55 -27.39
N LEU A 303 -17.34 -3.44 -26.88
CA LEU A 303 -15.94 -3.09 -27.05
C LEU A 303 -15.02 -4.07 -26.32
N VAL A 304 -15.35 -4.45 -25.09
CA VAL A 304 -14.60 -5.49 -24.36
C VAL A 304 -14.59 -6.82 -25.13
N ARG A 305 -15.75 -7.23 -25.67
CA ARG A 305 -15.83 -8.45 -26.52
C ARG A 305 -15.00 -8.33 -27.80
N GLU A 306 -14.91 -7.14 -28.38
CA GLU A 306 -14.12 -6.90 -29.58
C GLU A 306 -12.62 -6.79 -29.28
N ILE A 307 -12.27 -6.33 -28.07
CA ILE A 307 -10.90 -6.27 -27.57
C ILE A 307 -10.38 -7.68 -27.29
N ASP A 308 -11.21 -8.56 -26.72
CA ASP A 308 -10.87 -9.98 -26.50
C ASP A 308 -9.53 -10.12 -25.76
N SER A 309 -9.49 -9.57 -24.54
CA SER A 309 -8.29 -9.55 -23.68
C SER A 309 -8.18 -10.80 -22.83
N ASP A 310 -6.96 -11.27 -22.58
CA ASP A 310 -6.66 -12.32 -21.60
C ASP A 310 -6.70 -11.79 -20.17
N TYR A 311 -6.33 -10.51 -19.98
CA TYR A 311 -6.26 -9.85 -18.68
C TYR A 311 -7.02 -8.53 -18.68
N TRP A 312 -7.81 -8.28 -17.63
CA TRP A 312 -8.54 -7.03 -17.44
C TRP A 312 -8.09 -6.35 -16.13
N LEU A 313 -7.31 -5.28 -16.28
CA LEU A 313 -6.83 -4.43 -15.19
C LEU A 313 -7.87 -3.36 -14.85
N THR A 314 -8.26 -3.27 -13.59
CA THR A 314 -9.43 -2.47 -13.16
C THR A 314 -9.08 -1.44 -12.10
N GLU A 315 -9.78 -0.30 -12.11
CA GLU A 315 -9.78 0.69 -11.04
C GLU A 315 -10.62 0.19 -9.83
N ILE A 316 -10.36 -1.04 -9.39
CA ILE A 316 -10.84 -1.62 -8.13
C ILE A 316 -9.62 -1.81 -7.23
N PRO A 317 -9.65 -1.37 -5.96
CA PRO A 317 -8.57 -1.65 -5.03
C PRO A 317 -8.43 -3.15 -4.76
N PRO A 318 -7.21 -3.72 -4.73
CA PRO A 318 -7.01 -5.15 -4.47
C PRO A 318 -7.73 -5.66 -3.23
N ASN A 319 -7.69 -4.91 -2.12
CA ASN A 319 -8.35 -5.25 -0.86
C ASN A 319 -9.90 -5.22 -0.92
N ARG A 320 -10.49 -4.65 -1.98
CA ARG A 320 -11.96 -4.60 -2.19
C ARG A 320 -12.44 -5.69 -3.14
N TRP A 321 -11.57 -6.12 -4.06
CA TRP A 321 -11.89 -7.12 -5.07
C TRP A 321 -12.36 -8.44 -4.45
N ASP A 322 -11.61 -8.99 -3.49
CA ASP A 322 -11.92 -10.29 -2.90
C ASP A 322 -13.34 -10.35 -2.32
N ARG A 323 -13.75 -9.26 -1.63
CA ARG A 323 -15.10 -9.14 -1.09
C ARG A 323 -16.13 -9.04 -2.22
N ALA A 324 -15.93 -8.14 -3.16
CA ALA A 324 -16.87 -7.93 -4.27
C ALA A 324 -17.05 -9.19 -5.11
N TRP A 325 -15.96 -9.91 -5.37
CA TRP A 325 -15.93 -11.16 -6.10
C TRP A 325 -16.63 -12.28 -5.34
N ALA A 326 -16.37 -12.45 -4.04
CA ALA A 326 -17.06 -13.43 -3.21
C ALA A 326 -18.59 -13.18 -3.18
N GLU A 327 -19.02 -11.93 -3.03
CA GLU A 327 -20.44 -11.54 -3.06
C GLU A 327 -21.08 -11.89 -4.42
N TYR A 328 -20.38 -11.58 -5.52
CA TYR A 328 -20.85 -11.85 -6.87
C TYR A 328 -20.91 -13.35 -7.20
N GLN A 329 -19.91 -14.13 -6.76
CA GLN A 329 -19.92 -15.59 -6.91
C GLN A 329 -21.07 -16.22 -6.12
N ALA A 330 -21.34 -15.73 -4.92
CA ALA A 330 -22.39 -16.27 -4.05
C ALA A 330 -23.81 -15.91 -4.53
N SER A 331 -24.03 -14.69 -5.02
CA SER A 331 -25.37 -14.15 -5.22
C SER A 331 -25.62 -13.56 -6.62
N GLY A 332 -24.59 -13.36 -7.42
CA GLY A 332 -24.66 -12.59 -8.66
C GLY A 332 -24.82 -11.08 -8.46
N ILE A 333 -24.68 -10.59 -7.23
CA ILE A 333 -24.79 -9.18 -6.86
C ILE A 333 -23.52 -8.77 -6.12
N VAL A 334 -22.99 -7.60 -6.44
CA VAL A 334 -21.91 -6.96 -5.67
C VAL A 334 -22.56 -5.94 -4.72
N ALA A 335 -22.35 -6.13 -3.42
CA ALA A 335 -22.81 -5.23 -2.36
C ALA A 335 -21.69 -4.32 -1.84
N GLU A 336 -20.42 -4.61 -2.17
CA GLU A 336 -19.25 -3.81 -1.82
C GLU A 336 -19.49 -2.33 -2.20
N PRO A 337 -19.54 -1.41 -1.21
CA PRO A 337 -20.09 -0.08 -1.42
C PRO A 337 -19.41 0.78 -2.48
N ARG A 338 -18.11 0.57 -2.76
CA ARG A 338 -17.36 1.39 -3.72
C ARG A 338 -17.36 0.79 -5.10
N THR A 339 -17.17 -0.53 -5.21
CA THR A 339 -17.21 -1.28 -6.47
C THR A 339 -18.57 -1.10 -7.14
N ARG A 340 -19.66 -1.11 -6.35
CA ARG A 340 -21.02 -0.93 -6.87
C ARG A 340 -21.34 0.48 -7.39
N LEU A 341 -20.48 1.49 -7.14
CA LEU A 341 -20.69 2.85 -7.64
C LEU A 341 -20.40 2.99 -9.13
N PHE A 342 -19.61 2.06 -9.68
CA PHE A 342 -19.15 2.09 -11.06
C PHE A 342 -20.03 1.17 -11.91
N PRO A 343 -20.93 1.73 -12.74
CA PRO A 343 -21.82 0.94 -13.58
C PRO A 343 -21.07 0.05 -14.56
N GLU A 344 -19.89 0.46 -15.03
CA GLU A 344 -19.01 -0.33 -15.88
C GLU A 344 -18.56 -1.64 -15.20
N TYR A 345 -18.46 -1.70 -13.88
CA TYR A 345 -18.18 -2.95 -13.18
C TYR A 345 -19.42 -3.80 -13.04
N MET A 346 -20.51 -3.18 -12.58
CA MET A 346 -21.75 -3.87 -12.28
C MET A 346 -22.44 -4.45 -13.51
N GLU A 347 -22.33 -3.78 -14.66
CA GLU A 347 -23.08 -4.12 -15.86
C GLU A 347 -22.19 -4.63 -17.01
N ALA A 348 -20.87 -4.42 -16.94
CA ALA A 348 -19.91 -4.99 -17.89
C ALA A 348 -18.96 -6.00 -17.22
N LEU A 349 -18.03 -5.56 -16.37
CA LEU A 349 -16.96 -6.43 -15.82
C LEU A 349 -17.49 -7.75 -15.24
N PHE A 350 -18.26 -7.69 -14.14
CA PHE A 350 -18.72 -8.89 -13.43
C PHE A 350 -19.64 -9.76 -14.30
N PRO A 351 -20.62 -9.23 -15.07
CA PRO A 351 -21.37 -10.04 -16.03
C PRO A 351 -20.50 -10.75 -17.06
N LEU A 352 -19.50 -10.05 -17.62
CA LEU A 352 -18.64 -10.59 -18.66
C LEU A 352 -17.71 -11.70 -18.17
N THR A 353 -17.35 -11.76 -16.88
CA THR A 353 -16.59 -12.89 -16.33
C THR A 353 -17.37 -14.22 -16.39
N ARG A 354 -18.68 -14.20 -16.69
CA ARG A 354 -19.48 -15.42 -16.93
C ARG A 354 -19.59 -15.78 -18.41
N GLU A 355 -19.18 -14.87 -19.29
CA GLU A 355 -19.34 -14.98 -20.74
C GLU A 355 -18.00 -15.18 -21.47
N LEU A 356 -16.93 -14.60 -20.93
CA LEU A 356 -15.59 -14.56 -21.52
C LEU A 356 -14.57 -15.17 -20.55
N ASP A 357 -13.44 -15.60 -21.10
CA ASP A 357 -12.33 -16.20 -20.36
C ASP A 357 -11.19 -15.19 -20.24
N PHE A 358 -11.24 -14.36 -19.18
CA PHE A 358 -10.20 -13.41 -18.85
C PHE A 358 -9.98 -13.38 -17.34
N GLU A 359 -8.76 -13.05 -16.92
CA GLU A 359 -8.43 -12.83 -15.52
C GLU A 359 -8.60 -11.34 -15.17
N VAL A 360 -9.28 -11.06 -14.06
CA VAL A 360 -9.41 -9.70 -13.52
C VAL A 360 -8.25 -9.41 -12.57
N ILE A 361 -7.52 -8.34 -12.82
CA ILE A 361 -6.44 -7.87 -11.96
C ILE A 361 -6.84 -6.51 -11.37
N PRO A 362 -7.21 -6.41 -10.08
CA PRO A 362 -7.48 -5.13 -9.45
C PRO A 362 -6.18 -4.34 -9.29
N THR A 363 -6.14 -3.10 -9.78
CA THR A 363 -4.91 -2.29 -9.78
C THR A 363 -5.08 -0.92 -9.14
N ALA A 364 -6.26 -0.57 -8.60
CA ALA A 364 -6.40 0.74 -7.96
C ALA A 364 -5.57 0.82 -6.68
N GLY A 365 -4.86 1.94 -6.54
CA GLY A 365 -4.01 2.28 -5.41
C GLY A 365 -4.65 3.26 -4.42
N TRP A 366 -5.90 3.66 -4.68
CA TRP A 366 -6.66 4.48 -3.75
C TRP A 366 -7.32 3.61 -2.69
N THR A 367 -7.66 4.25 -1.60
CA THR A 367 -8.32 3.61 -0.47
C THR A 367 -9.48 4.49 0.00
N GLU A 368 -10.44 3.90 0.72
CA GLU A 368 -11.62 4.63 1.17
C GLU A 368 -11.26 5.85 2.05
N PRO A 369 -10.40 5.72 3.08
CA PRO A 369 -9.94 6.86 3.85
C PRO A 369 -9.17 7.93 3.06
N MET A 370 -8.38 7.58 2.02
CA MET A 370 -7.78 8.60 1.14
C MET A 370 -8.85 9.37 0.37
N SER A 371 -9.86 8.66 -0.14
CA SER A 371 -11.00 9.27 -0.82
C SER A 371 -11.79 10.19 0.11
N ASP A 372 -12.04 9.76 1.35
CA ASP A 372 -12.84 10.48 2.32
C ASP A 372 -12.09 11.72 2.82
N PHE A 373 -10.79 11.59 3.10
CA PHE A 373 -9.92 12.70 3.43
C PHE A 373 -9.88 13.74 2.31
N ARG A 374 -9.64 13.31 1.06
CA ARG A 374 -9.63 14.22 -0.10
C ARG A 374 -10.94 14.99 -0.24
N ALA A 375 -12.08 14.32 -0.07
CA ALA A 375 -13.38 14.97 -0.15
C ALA A 375 -13.57 16.02 0.96
N ALA A 376 -13.25 15.67 2.21
CA ALA A 376 -13.35 16.57 3.35
C ALA A 376 -12.37 17.75 3.23
N TYR A 377 -11.14 17.48 2.79
CA TYR A 377 -10.11 18.48 2.58
C TYR A 377 -10.51 19.51 1.53
N LEU A 378 -10.97 19.08 0.34
CA LEU A 378 -11.38 20.01 -0.71
C LEU A 378 -12.61 20.83 -0.31
N ASP A 379 -13.55 20.25 0.43
CA ASP A 379 -14.71 20.97 0.97
C ASP A 379 -14.27 22.03 1.99
N ALA A 380 -13.37 21.69 2.92
CA ALA A 380 -12.79 22.66 3.85
C ALA A 380 -11.99 23.76 3.13
N TYR A 381 -11.12 23.38 2.19
CA TYR A 381 -10.31 24.29 1.36
C TYR A 381 -11.19 25.29 0.63
N SER A 382 -12.30 24.84 0.04
CA SER A 382 -13.23 25.70 -0.71
C SER A 382 -13.92 26.76 0.14
N ARG A 383 -13.95 26.59 1.47
CA ARG A 383 -14.63 27.47 2.42
C ARG A 383 -13.65 28.36 3.21
N ASP A 384 -12.35 28.18 3.02
CA ASP A 384 -11.31 28.96 3.68
C ASP A 384 -11.10 30.32 2.98
N PRO A 385 -11.39 31.46 3.66
CA PRO A 385 -11.18 32.79 3.09
C PRO A 385 -9.72 33.09 2.72
N GLU A 386 -8.75 32.49 3.41
CA GLU A 386 -7.32 32.69 3.12
C GLU A 386 -6.88 31.98 1.84
N ARG A 387 -7.61 30.93 1.45
CA ARG A 387 -7.35 30.12 0.25
C ARG A 387 -8.25 30.47 -0.93
N ALA A 388 -9.07 31.52 -0.81
CA ALA A 388 -10.08 31.89 -1.80
C ALA A 388 -9.51 32.17 -3.21
N GLU A 389 -8.31 32.76 -3.30
CA GLU A 389 -7.65 33.03 -4.59
C GLU A 389 -7.19 31.74 -5.27
N ALA A 390 -6.54 30.84 -4.52
CA ALA A 390 -6.12 29.53 -5.03
C ALA A 390 -7.32 28.65 -5.41
N TRP A 391 -8.41 28.70 -4.63
CA TRP A 391 -9.64 28.02 -4.97
C TRP A 391 -10.27 28.57 -6.26
N ALA A 392 -10.28 29.89 -6.44
CA ALA A 392 -10.77 30.52 -7.67
C ALA A 392 -9.89 30.15 -8.89
N GLU A 393 -8.58 30.02 -8.70
CA GLU A 393 -7.65 29.53 -9.72
C GLU A 393 -8.01 28.08 -10.14
N TYR A 394 -8.21 27.19 -9.18
CA TYR A 394 -8.66 25.82 -9.45
C TYR A 394 -10.00 25.78 -10.18
N GLN A 395 -10.97 26.60 -9.77
CA GLN A 395 -12.28 26.69 -10.44
C GLN A 395 -12.16 27.19 -11.89
N ALA A 396 -11.30 28.18 -12.15
CA ALA A 396 -11.05 28.67 -13.50
C ALA A 396 -10.40 27.60 -14.39
N ALA A 397 -9.42 26.86 -13.86
CA ALA A 397 -8.80 25.73 -14.56
C ALA A 397 -9.80 24.60 -14.83
N ALA A 398 -10.67 24.29 -13.86
CA ALA A 398 -11.73 23.30 -14.02
C ALA A 398 -12.75 23.71 -15.09
N ALA A 399 -13.13 24.99 -15.17
CA ALA A 399 -14.01 25.51 -16.21
C ALA A 399 -13.37 25.45 -17.60
N ALA A 400 -12.10 25.84 -17.72
CA ALA A 400 -11.35 25.77 -18.98
C ALA A 400 -11.19 24.32 -19.47
N SER A 401 -10.89 23.39 -18.55
CA SER A 401 -10.84 21.95 -18.87
C SER A 401 -12.20 21.44 -19.35
N ALA A 402 -13.29 21.78 -18.65
CA ALA A 402 -14.63 21.37 -19.06
C ALA A 402 -15.04 21.94 -20.44
N GLU A 403 -14.68 23.19 -20.74
CA GLU A 403 -14.92 23.80 -22.06
C GLU A 403 -14.15 23.06 -23.17
N ALA A 404 -12.86 22.77 -22.94
CA ALA A 404 -12.03 22.03 -23.89
C ALA A 404 -12.55 20.61 -24.13
N LEU A 405 -12.95 19.90 -23.07
CA LEU A 405 -13.53 18.55 -23.16
C LEU A 405 -14.86 18.56 -23.94
N ALA A 406 -15.73 19.54 -23.70
CA ALA A 406 -17.00 19.67 -24.41
C ALA A 406 -16.80 20.01 -25.90
N ALA A 407 -15.80 20.84 -26.23
CA ALA A 407 -15.49 21.22 -27.60
C ALA A 407 -15.02 20.04 -28.47
N GLY A 408 -14.39 19.03 -27.86
CA GLY A 408 -13.89 17.85 -28.57
C GLY A 408 -14.92 16.74 -28.81
N ALA A 409 -16.19 16.95 -28.50
CA ALA A 409 -17.31 15.99 -28.56
C ALA A 409 -17.61 15.22 -27.26
N GLY A 410 -17.20 15.74 -26.10
CA GLY A 410 -17.74 15.33 -24.80
C GLY A 410 -17.47 13.87 -24.46
N ASP A 411 -18.51 13.03 -24.51
CA ASP A 411 -18.48 11.62 -24.13
C ASP A 411 -18.27 10.64 -25.30
N ASP A 412 -17.99 11.14 -26.51
CA ASP A 412 -17.64 10.30 -27.66
C ASP A 412 -16.38 9.46 -27.36
N PRO A 413 -16.43 8.12 -27.45
CA PRO A 413 -15.27 7.28 -27.16
C PRO A 413 -14.12 7.52 -28.14
N ARG A 414 -14.35 7.99 -29.38
CA ARG A 414 -13.24 8.36 -30.28
C ARG A 414 -12.52 9.61 -29.82
N TRP A 415 -13.23 10.55 -29.21
CA TRP A 415 -12.64 11.76 -28.64
C TRP A 415 -11.88 11.45 -27.35
N ILE A 416 -12.51 10.70 -26.44
CA ILE A 416 -11.94 10.33 -25.14
C ILE A 416 -10.56 9.69 -25.28
N HIS A 417 -10.36 8.89 -26.33
CA HIS A 417 -9.12 8.17 -26.57
C HIS A 417 -8.07 8.94 -27.38
N THR A 418 -8.18 10.27 -27.51
CA THR A 418 -7.16 11.12 -28.15
C THR A 418 -6.19 11.73 -27.14
N ASP A 419 -4.99 12.11 -27.61
CA ASP A 419 -4.04 12.92 -26.81
C ASP A 419 -4.64 14.31 -26.48
N ALA A 420 -5.47 14.88 -27.37
CA ALA A 420 -6.12 16.17 -27.15
C ALA A 420 -7.15 16.15 -26.01
N TYR A 421 -7.81 15.01 -25.76
CA TYR A 421 -8.63 14.82 -24.57
C TYR A 421 -7.77 14.83 -23.30
N ASP A 422 -6.62 14.13 -23.33
CA ASP A 422 -5.69 14.07 -22.20
C ASP A 422 -5.12 15.47 -21.88
N GLU A 423 -4.73 16.24 -22.91
CA GLU A 423 -4.31 17.64 -22.77
C GLU A 423 -5.42 18.52 -22.18
N ALA A 424 -6.68 18.34 -22.61
CA ALA A 424 -7.82 19.07 -22.08
C ALA A 424 -8.08 18.76 -20.60
N TYR A 425 -7.87 17.51 -20.17
CA TYR A 425 -7.98 17.10 -18.77
C TYR A 425 -6.82 17.64 -17.91
N ASP A 426 -5.61 17.63 -18.45
CA ASP A 426 -4.39 18.10 -17.79
C ASP A 426 -4.47 19.60 -17.42
N ILE A 427 -5.24 20.42 -18.15
CA ILE A 427 -5.51 21.83 -17.79
C ILE A 427 -5.95 21.98 -16.33
N ARG A 428 -6.91 21.16 -15.88
CA ARG A 428 -7.38 21.17 -14.50
C ARG A 428 -6.39 20.48 -13.57
N MET A 429 -5.87 19.33 -13.99
CA MET A 429 -5.11 18.47 -13.09
C MET A 429 -3.73 19.00 -12.75
N GLN A 430 -3.08 19.76 -13.64
CA GLN A 430 -1.82 20.43 -13.32
C GLN A 430 -2.00 21.51 -12.23
N VAL A 431 -3.12 22.22 -12.25
CA VAL A 431 -3.47 23.19 -11.19
C VAL A 431 -3.85 22.46 -9.91
N TYR A 432 -4.65 21.39 -10.03
CA TYR A 432 -5.00 20.53 -8.89
C TYR A 432 -3.75 20.02 -8.17
N ALA A 433 -2.82 19.39 -8.89
CA ALA A 433 -1.64 18.78 -8.33
C ALA A 433 -0.77 19.82 -7.60
N ARG A 434 -0.50 20.95 -8.26
CA ARG A 434 0.27 22.05 -7.66
C ARG A 434 -0.36 22.61 -6.38
N LEU A 435 -1.69 22.70 -6.31
CA LEU A 435 -2.37 23.31 -5.17
C LEU A 435 -2.64 22.35 -4.02
N PHE A 436 -2.80 21.06 -4.30
CA PHE A 436 -3.36 20.13 -3.33
C PHE A 436 -2.48 18.93 -3.01
N ASP A 437 -1.51 18.54 -3.86
CA ASP A 437 -0.82 17.25 -3.66
C ASP A 437 0.01 17.21 -2.38
N ASP A 438 0.72 18.29 -2.05
CA ASP A 438 1.53 18.36 -0.82
C ASP A 438 0.67 18.15 0.45
N GLU A 439 -0.53 18.73 0.48
CA GLU A 439 -1.44 18.63 1.64
C GLU A 439 -2.33 17.38 1.61
N LEU A 440 -2.63 16.85 0.43
CA LEU A 440 -3.34 15.59 0.27
C LEU A 440 -2.45 14.37 0.49
N GLY A 441 -1.13 14.54 0.42
CA GLY A 441 -0.14 13.49 0.59
C GLY A 441 -0.43 12.31 -0.35
N PRO A 442 -0.56 11.08 0.18
CA PRO A 442 -0.91 9.91 -0.64
C PRO A 442 -2.18 10.09 -1.49
N GLY A 443 -3.17 10.86 -1.01
CA GLY A 443 -4.44 11.11 -1.70
C GLY A 443 -4.36 12.15 -2.83
N GLY A 444 -3.20 12.79 -3.02
CA GLY A 444 -2.91 13.72 -4.10
C GLY A 444 -2.98 13.07 -5.47
N TRP A 445 -3.11 13.89 -6.52
CA TRP A 445 -3.25 13.42 -7.90
C TRP A 445 -2.02 12.69 -8.41
N ASP A 446 -0.82 13.21 -8.15
CA ASP A 446 0.41 12.57 -8.63
C ASP A 446 0.69 11.29 -7.83
N ALA A 447 0.53 11.35 -6.50
CA ALA A 447 0.73 10.20 -5.61
C ALA A 447 -0.24 9.05 -5.93
N ILE A 448 -1.52 9.36 -6.20
CA ILE A 448 -2.50 8.32 -6.50
C ILE A 448 -2.25 7.66 -7.85
N ASN A 449 -1.87 8.43 -8.87
CA ASN A 449 -1.51 7.89 -10.17
C ASN A 449 -0.23 7.06 -10.11
N ALA A 450 0.76 7.45 -9.31
CA ALA A 450 1.96 6.65 -9.06
C ALA A 450 1.60 5.32 -8.38
N SER A 451 0.68 5.33 -7.42
CA SER A 451 0.20 4.11 -6.75
C SER A 451 -0.58 3.19 -7.70
N HIS A 452 -1.44 3.74 -8.57
CA HIS A 452 -2.09 2.98 -9.63
C HIS A 452 -1.08 2.35 -10.57
N TRP A 453 -0.11 3.14 -11.02
CA TRP A 453 0.94 2.69 -11.92
C TRP A 453 1.76 1.55 -11.31
N ALA A 454 2.16 1.64 -10.05
CA ALA A 454 2.93 0.59 -9.38
C ALA A 454 2.20 -0.78 -9.39
N ASN A 455 0.87 -0.77 -9.28
CA ASN A 455 0.08 -2.01 -9.39
C ASN A 455 -0.03 -2.50 -10.84
N ILE A 456 -0.25 -1.59 -11.79
CA ILE A 456 -0.32 -1.89 -13.23
C ILE A 456 1.01 -2.48 -13.70
N GLU A 457 2.12 -1.82 -13.40
CA GLU A 457 3.48 -2.24 -13.75
C GLU A 457 3.80 -3.63 -13.22
N ARG A 458 3.45 -3.89 -11.96
CA ARG A 458 3.60 -5.22 -11.34
C ARG A 458 2.78 -6.29 -12.07
N ALA A 459 1.55 -5.98 -12.47
CA ALA A 459 0.73 -6.90 -13.25
C ALA A 459 1.38 -7.18 -14.61
N LEU A 460 1.82 -6.15 -15.34
CA LEU A 460 2.50 -6.33 -16.63
C LEU A 460 3.80 -7.14 -16.51
N ASP A 461 4.58 -6.90 -15.45
CA ASP A 461 5.85 -7.59 -15.22
C ASP A 461 5.65 -9.08 -14.88
N ARG A 462 4.62 -9.43 -14.11
CA ARG A 462 4.27 -10.85 -13.84
C ARG A 462 3.94 -11.63 -15.11
N HIS A 463 3.40 -10.94 -16.12
CA HIS A 463 2.97 -11.55 -17.37
C HIS A 463 3.88 -11.24 -18.55
N ARG A 464 5.10 -10.74 -18.29
CA ARG A 464 6.02 -10.30 -19.34
C ARG A 464 6.34 -11.42 -20.34
N GLY A 465 6.31 -11.08 -21.64
CA GLY A 465 6.70 -11.99 -22.73
C GLY A 465 5.68 -13.09 -23.06
N GLN A 466 4.46 -13.00 -22.54
CA GLN A 466 3.41 -14.01 -22.78
C GLN A 466 2.71 -13.83 -24.14
N GLY A 467 2.85 -12.67 -24.78
CA GLY A 467 2.09 -12.33 -25.99
C GLY A 467 0.59 -12.20 -25.70
N ALA A 468 0.25 -11.90 -24.44
CA ALA A 468 -1.12 -11.77 -23.97
C ALA A 468 -1.65 -10.36 -24.21
N ARG A 469 -2.98 -10.24 -24.31
CA ARG A 469 -3.66 -8.95 -24.45
C ARG A 469 -4.23 -8.49 -23.12
N PHE A 470 -3.89 -7.27 -22.75
CA PHE A 470 -4.34 -6.57 -21.55
C PHE A 470 -5.33 -5.48 -21.93
N LEU A 471 -6.44 -5.44 -21.19
CA LEU A 471 -7.37 -4.33 -21.18
C LEU A 471 -7.23 -3.57 -19.85
N LEU A 472 -6.77 -2.32 -19.90
CA LEU A 472 -6.67 -1.43 -18.75
C LEU A 472 -7.85 -0.47 -18.73
N THR A 473 -8.72 -0.55 -17.71
CA THR A 473 -9.89 0.32 -17.56
C THR A 473 -9.82 1.16 -16.31
N TYR A 474 -9.79 2.48 -16.49
CA TYR A 474 -9.81 3.49 -15.44
C TYR A 474 -10.67 4.67 -15.90
N GLY A 475 -11.06 5.53 -14.96
CA GLY A 475 -11.61 6.84 -15.29
C GLY A 475 -10.75 7.56 -16.31
N ALA A 476 -11.38 8.12 -17.35
CA ALA A 476 -10.71 8.64 -18.53
C ALA A 476 -9.60 9.67 -18.21
N GLY A 477 -9.72 10.38 -17.08
CA GLY A 477 -8.70 11.32 -16.60
C GLY A 477 -7.35 10.70 -16.22
N HIS A 478 -7.31 9.41 -15.91
CA HIS A 478 -6.07 8.69 -15.55
C HIS A 478 -5.30 8.18 -16.78
N LYS A 479 -5.91 8.22 -17.97
CA LYS A 479 -5.34 7.67 -19.21
C LYS A 479 -4.01 8.31 -19.59
N GLY A 480 -3.95 9.65 -19.62
CA GLY A 480 -2.74 10.39 -19.99
C GLY A 480 -1.49 9.97 -19.20
N PRO A 481 -1.52 10.00 -17.85
CA PRO A 481 -0.44 9.48 -17.00
C PRO A 481 -0.01 8.04 -17.35
N PHE A 482 -0.95 7.11 -17.51
CA PHE A 482 -0.61 5.71 -17.82
C PHE A 482 -0.01 5.54 -19.21
N LEU A 483 -0.53 6.23 -20.22
CA LEU A 483 0.03 6.19 -21.57
C LEU A 483 1.47 6.72 -21.58
N ARG A 484 1.81 7.72 -20.77
CA ARG A 484 3.19 8.23 -20.65
C ARG A 484 4.14 7.16 -20.11
N GLU A 485 3.74 6.40 -19.10
CA GLU A 485 4.57 5.34 -18.54
C GLU A 485 4.62 4.10 -19.45
N LEU A 486 3.49 3.68 -20.03
CA LEU A 486 3.45 2.56 -20.98
C LEU A 486 4.32 2.81 -22.22
N ARG A 487 4.35 4.05 -22.74
CA ARG A 487 5.21 4.42 -23.88
C ARG A 487 6.72 4.34 -23.57
N ARG A 488 7.11 4.24 -22.30
CA ARG A 488 8.52 4.04 -21.89
C ARG A 488 8.94 2.58 -21.88
N ARG A 489 7.97 1.65 -21.91
CA ARG A 489 8.22 0.22 -21.92
C ARG A 489 8.57 -0.25 -23.33
N ASP A 490 9.56 -1.13 -23.44
CA ASP A 490 10.03 -1.73 -24.69
C ASP A 490 9.54 -3.18 -24.88
N ASP A 491 8.83 -3.73 -23.89
CA ASP A 491 8.35 -5.11 -23.82
C ASP A 491 6.86 -5.28 -24.16
N ILE A 492 6.20 -4.21 -24.63
CA ILE A 492 4.77 -4.19 -24.95
C ILE A 492 4.48 -3.55 -26.31
N VAL A 493 3.27 -3.78 -26.81
CA VAL A 493 2.66 -3.07 -27.94
C VAL A 493 1.42 -2.35 -27.46
N LEU A 494 1.39 -1.02 -27.58
CA LEU A 494 0.18 -0.24 -27.33
C LEU A 494 -0.77 -0.31 -28.52
N LEU A 495 -2.01 -0.68 -28.26
CA LEU A 495 -3.08 -0.73 -29.24
C LEU A 495 -4.07 0.42 -29.04
N GLU A 496 -4.35 1.13 -30.13
CA GLU A 496 -5.33 2.21 -30.13
C GLU A 496 -6.77 1.66 -30.05
N VAL A 497 -7.67 2.40 -29.40
CA VAL A 497 -9.08 2.00 -29.24
C VAL A 497 -9.89 2.17 -30.54
N ALA A 498 -9.56 3.17 -31.37
CA ALA A 498 -10.32 3.51 -32.57
C ALA A 498 -10.54 2.33 -33.55
N PRO A 499 -9.53 1.50 -33.87
CA PRO A 499 -9.73 0.32 -34.72
C PRO A 499 -10.74 -0.69 -34.17
N PHE A 500 -10.93 -0.80 -32.86
CA PHE A 500 -11.93 -1.68 -32.26
C PHE A 500 -13.34 -1.10 -32.43
N LEU A 501 -13.50 0.22 -32.22
CA LEU A 501 -14.76 0.93 -32.46
C LEU A 501 -15.20 0.81 -33.92
N ASP A 502 -14.28 0.96 -34.87
CA ASP A 502 -14.58 0.83 -36.30
C ASP A 502 -15.09 -0.58 -36.65
N ARG A 503 -14.58 -1.63 -36.01
CA ARG A 503 -15.04 -3.01 -36.26
C ARG A 503 -16.43 -3.27 -35.69
N MET A 504 -16.80 -2.62 -34.59
CA MET A 504 -18.14 -2.71 -34.01
C MET A 504 -19.21 -2.07 -34.91
N GLU A 505 -18.91 -0.93 -35.54
CA GLU A 505 -19.86 -0.22 -36.41
C GLU A 505 -20.08 -0.90 -37.76
N ASN A 506 -19.14 -1.75 -38.19
CA ASN A 506 -19.19 -2.49 -39.45
C ASN A 506 -19.83 -3.88 -39.34
N ARG A 507 -20.32 -4.27 -38.16
CA ARG A 507 -21.06 -5.52 -37.89
C ARG A 507 -22.54 -5.23 -37.68
#